data_AF-A0A839EL04-F1
#
_entry.id   AF-A0A839EL04-F1
#
_cell.length_a   1.000
_cell.length_b   1.000
_cell.length_c   1.000
_cell.angle_alpha   90.00
_cell.angle_beta   90.00
_cell.angle_gamma   90.00
#
_symmetry.space_group_name_H-M   'P 1'
#
loop_
_entity.id
_entity.type
_entity.pdbx_description
1 polymer ?
#
loop_
_entity_poly.entity_id
_entity_poly.type
_entity_poly.pdbx_seq_one_letter_code
_entity_poly.pdbx_strand_id
1 'polypeptide(L)'
;MSAAENIEQNLVPDGLYFAGAGAYTIVNEVAQDEKAREDLLDRAMGEGRRRKSSEKLRRGRLPSEGLAFSARGAGGALLGTVRLWDIQAGHDASGKGVRALLLGPLAVDPASKDLGIGSALMHHAIRQAARLGHGAIILVGDPEYYERFGFNGAKTAGLAMPGPVERRRFLALELKPGHLDGAKGLLTSKGRRSSRAMRIIPVSLRFSA
;
A
#
# COMPACT_ATOMS: atom_id res chain seq x y z
N MET A 1 -5.64 -26.06 0.31
CA MET A 1 -5.10 -25.22 -0.77
C MET A 1 -4.74 -23.87 -0.18
N SER A 2 -3.45 -23.53 -0.21
CA SER A 2 -2.93 -22.31 0.42
C SER A 2 -3.15 -21.10 -0.49
N ALA A 3 -3.23 -19.90 0.09
CA ALA A 3 -3.32 -18.66 -0.66
C ALA A 3 -2.14 -18.46 -1.65
N ALA A 4 -1.01 -19.14 -1.43
CA ALA A 4 0.14 -19.12 -2.32
C ALA A 4 -0.12 -19.88 -3.64
N GLU A 5 -0.90 -20.97 -3.62
CA GLU A 5 -1.15 -21.82 -4.81
C GLU A 5 -2.10 -21.15 -5.81
N ASN A 6 -2.97 -20.22 -5.37
CA ASN A 6 -3.85 -19.46 -6.26
C ASN A 6 -3.17 -18.26 -6.95
N ILE A 7 -1.96 -17.89 -6.54
CA ILE A 7 -1.25 -16.71 -7.06
C ILE A 7 -0.52 -17.01 -8.38
N GLU A 8 -0.19 -18.28 -8.66
CA GLU A 8 0.60 -18.68 -9.83
C GLU A 8 -0.18 -18.79 -11.14
N GLN A 9 -1.51 -18.94 -11.11
CA GLN A 9 -2.26 -19.32 -12.32
C GLN A 9 -2.68 -18.16 -13.26
N ASN A 10 -2.38 -16.89 -12.93
CA ASN A 10 -2.67 -15.74 -13.79
C ASN A 10 -1.40 -14.93 -14.10
N LEU A 11 -0.45 -15.60 -14.74
CA LEU A 11 0.83 -15.06 -15.17
C LEU A 11 0.70 -14.17 -16.41
N VAL A 12 0.88 -12.85 -16.22
CA VAL A 12 1.82 -12.11 -17.06
C VAL A 12 2.71 -11.26 -16.14
N PRO A 13 3.96 -11.67 -15.87
CA PRO A 13 4.96 -10.80 -15.29
C PRO A 13 5.37 -9.79 -16.37
N ASP A 14 5.33 -8.49 -16.06
CA ASP A 14 5.80 -7.43 -16.95
C ASP A 14 5.11 -7.38 -18.34
N GLY A 15 3.82 -7.73 -18.35
CA GLY A 15 3.01 -7.86 -19.55
C GLY A 15 2.17 -6.65 -19.91
N LEU A 16 1.78 -6.62 -21.19
CA LEU A 16 0.66 -5.83 -21.66
C LEU A 16 -0.64 -6.45 -21.11
N TYR A 17 -1.31 -5.74 -20.22
CA TYR A 17 -2.63 -6.08 -19.71
C TYR A 17 -3.68 -5.49 -20.64
N PHE A 18 -4.74 -6.25 -20.89
CA PHE A 18 -5.88 -5.78 -21.65
C PHE A 18 -7.05 -5.56 -20.70
N ALA A 19 -7.71 -4.42 -20.84
CA ALA A 19 -8.96 -4.19 -20.15
C ALA A 19 -9.93 -3.34 -20.97
N GLY A 20 -11.12 -3.89 -21.20
CA GLY A 20 -12.07 -3.28 -22.12
C GLY A 20 -11.41 -3.03 -23.48
N ALA A 21 -11.51 -1.80 -23.97
CA ALA A 21 -11.01 -1.38 -25.29
C ALA A 21 -9.53 -0.97 -25.34
N GLY A 22 -8.77 -1.07 -24.23
CA GLY A 22 -7.42 -0.52 -24.15
C GLY A 22 -6.40 -1.43 -23.47
N ALA A 23 -5.15 -1.29 -23.90
CA ALA A 23 -4.02 -1.99 -23.32
C ALA A 23 -3.25 -1.10 -22.34
N TYR A 24 -2.74 -1.66 -21.24
CA TYR A 24 -1.93 -0.96 -20.25
C TYR A 24 -0.80 -1.84 -19.73
N THR A 25 0.22 -1.24 -19.13
CA THR A 25 1.32 -1.94 -18.46
C THR A 25 1.41 -1.54 -17.01
N ILE A 26 1.92 -2.42 -16.15
CA ILE A 26 2.24 -2.09 -14.76
C ILE A 26 3.75 -1.99 -14.65
N VAL A 27 4.24 -0.84 -14.22
CA VAL A 27 5.67 -0.55 -14.07
C VAL A 27 5.95 -0.01 -12.67
N ASN A 28 7.22 -0.04 -12.28
CA ASN A 28 7.66 0.69 -11.09
C ASN A 28 7.41 2.18 -11.28
N GLU A 29 6.95 2.82 -10.21
CA GLU A 29 6.80 4.26 -10.16
C GLU A 29 8.17 4.94 -10.23
N VAL A 30 8.26 5.99 -11.04
CA VAL A 30 9.47 6.84 -11.15
C VAL A 30 9.19 8.25 -10.61
N ALA A 31 10.24 9.03 -10.34
CA ALA A 31 10.11 10.36 -9.72
C ALA A 31 9.22 11.32 -10.52
N GLN A 32 9.25 11.21 -11.86
CA GLN A 32 8.43 12.00 -12.78
C GLN A 32 6.92 11.76 -12.59
N ASP A 33 6.53 10.68 -11.94
CA ASP A 33 5.13 10.30 -11.72
C ASP A 33 4.47 11.13 -10.62
N GLU A 34 5.27 11.84 -9.81
CA GLU A 34 4.77 12.51 -8.61
C GLU A 34 3.58 13.41 -8.89
N LYS A 35 3.67 14.29 -9.89
CA LYS A 35 2.58 15.21 -10.21
C LYS A 35 1.35 14.47 -10.72
N ALA A 36 1.51 13.58 -11.71
CA ALA A 36 0.40 12.84 -12.31
C ALA A 36 -0.31 11.94 -11.29
N ARG A 37 0.45 11.32 -10.38
CA ARG A 37 -0.07 10.50 -9.30
C ARG A 37 -0.85 11.32 -8.29
N GLU A 38 -0.35 12.49 -7.86
CA GLU A 38 -1.12 13.34 -6.94
C GLU A 38 -2.42 13.83 -7.58
N ASP A 39 -2.40 14.21 -8.86
CA ASP A 39 -3.61 14.61 -9.59
C ASP A 39 -4.62 13.45 -9.71
N LEU A 40 -4.14 12.24 -10.02
CA LEU A 40 -4.96 11.02 -10.03
C LEU A 40 -5.61 10.77 -8.66
N LEU A 41 -4.83 10.89 -7.58
CA LEU A 41 -5.32 10.68 -6.22
C LEU A 41 -6.37 11.73 -5.83
N ASP A 42 -6.19 12.99 -6.23
CA ASP A 42 -7.17 14.05 -6.01
C ASP A 42 -8.49 13.75 -6.73
N ARG A 43 -8.43 13.35 -8.01
CA ARG A 43 -9.63 12.95 -8.78
C ARG A 43 -10.33 11.71 -8.21
N ALA A 44 -9.56 10.68 -7.84
CA ALA A 44 -10.12 9.38 -7.47
C ALA A 44 -10.59 9.28 -6.01
N MET A 45 -9.97 10.04 -5.09
CA MET A 45 -10.18 9.88 -3.64
C MET A 45 -10.74 11.12 -2.94
N GLY A 46 -10.77 12.28 -3.62
CA GLY A 46 -11.29 13.54 -3.10
C GLY A 46 -10.43 14.21 -2.02
N GLU A 47 -10.84 15.41 -1.61
CA GLU A 47 -10.08 16.33 -0.75
C GLU A 47 -9.78 15.76 0.66
N GLY A 48 -10.62 14.85 1.16
CA GLY A 48 -10.45 14.20 2.47
C GLY A 48 -9.30 13.20 2.55
N ARG A 49 -8.70 12.80 1.42
CA ARG A 49 -7.72 11.70 1.38
C ARG A 49 -6.53 11.89 2.31
N ARG A 50 -6.06 13.15 2.49
CA ARG A 50 -4.89 13.50 3.30
C ARG A 50 -5.12 13.42 4.81
N ARG A 51 -6.38 13.33 5.25
CA ARG A 51 -6.78 13.24 6.67
C ARG A 51 -6.88 11.80 7.18
N LYS A 52 -6.79 10.80 6.29
CA LYS A 52 -6.92 9.38 6.66
C LYS A 52 -5.82 8.95 7.63
N SER A 53 -6.14 8.09 8.59
CA SER A 53 -5.20 7.57 9.59
C SER A 53 -3.96 6.91 8.96
N SER A 54 -4.09 6.30 7.78
CA SER A 54 -2.98 5.74 7.01
C SER A 54 -1.95 6.79 6.56
N GLU A 55 -2.34 8.04 6.31
CA GLU A 55 -1.42 9.11 5.92
C GLU A 55 -0.43 9.47 7.04
N LYS A 56 -0.81 9.27 8.30
CA LYS A 56 0.10 9.46 9.44
C LYS A 56 1.28 8.49 9.40
N LEU A 57 1.06 7.27 8.92
CA LEU A 57 2.10 6.25 8.78
C LEU A 57 3.03 6.54 7.58
N ARG A 58 2.55 7.28 6.58
CA ARG A 58 3.26 7.60 5.33
C ARG A 58 4.07 8.88 5.41
N ARG A 59 3.65 9.83 6.25
CA ARG A 59 4.22 11.18 6.33
C ARG A 59 5.73 11.17 6.53
N GLY A 60 6.45 11.85 5.65
CA GLY A 60 7.91 11.99 5.71
C GLY A 60 8.69 10.70 5.39
N ARG A 61 8.01 9.66 4.87
CA ARG A 61 8.63 8.40 4.48
C ARG A 61 8.65 8.26 2.96
N LEU A 62 9.46 7.32 2.49
CA LEU A 62 9.38 6.78 1.12
C LEU A 62 8.57 5.48 1.15
N PRO A 63 7.90 5.12 0.05
CA PRO A 63 7.36 3.77 -0.13
C PRO A 63 8.45 2.71 0.09
N SER A 64 8.02 1.49 0.42
CA SER A 64 8.92 0.35 0.52
C SER A 64 9.59 0.11 -0.83
N GLU A 65 10.84 -0.35 -0.79
CA GLU A 65 11.69 -0.46 -1.98
C GLU A 65 11.10 -1.41 -3.02
N GLY A 66 10.98 -0.94 -4.27
CA GLY A 66 10.40 -1.74 -5.35
C GLY A 66 8.91 -2.04 -5.17
N LEU A 67 8.19 -1.33 -4.28
CA LEU A 67 6.76 -1.55 -4.00
C LEU A 67 5.94 -0.27 -4.18
N ALA A 68 6.26 0.49 -5.21
CA ALA A 68 5.46 1.60 -5.72
C ALA A 68 5.25 1.38 -7.22
N PHE A 69 3.99 1.29 -7.65
CA PHE A 69 3.64 0.87 -9.00
C PHE A 69 2.66 1.84 -9.66
N SER A 70 2.79 1.93 -10.97
CA SER A 70 2.00 2.78 -11.86
C SER A 70 1.43 1.94 -13.00
N ALA A 71 0.12 2.02 -13.25
CA ALA A 71 -0.52 1.48 -14.44
C ALA A 71 -0.50 2.52 -15.56
N ARG A 72 0.06 2.19 -16.71
CA ARG A 72 0.30 3.09 -17.85
C ARG A 72 -0.47 2.66 -19.08
N GLY A 73 -1.34 3.53 -19.57
CA GLY A 73 -2.05 3.36 -20.84
C GLY A 73 -1.26 3.89 -22.03
N ALA A 74 -1.94 3.96 -23.18
CA ALA A 74 -1.40 4.56 -24.40
C ALA A 74 -0.88 6.00 -24.16
N GLY A 75 0.21 6.36 -24.84
CA GLY A 75 0.85 7.67 -24.66
C GLY A 75 1.46 7.92 -23.27
N GLY A 76 1.57 6.89 -22.43
CA GLY A 76 2.13 7.00 -21.08
C GLY A 76 1.16 7.58 -20.05
N ALA A 77 -0.14 7.66 -20.35
CA ALA A 77 -1.15 8.14 -19.41
C ALA A 77 -1.16 7.30 -18.12
N LEU A 78 -1.14 7.95 -16.95
CA LEU A 78 -1.23 7.26 -15.66
C LEU A 78 -2.69 6.90 -15.36
N LEU A 79 -3.03 5.62 -15.49
CA LEU A 79 -4.39 5.11 -15.30
C LEU A 79 -4.65 4.63 -13.87
N GLY A 80 -3.60 4.33 -13.11
CA GLY A 80 -3.73 3.84 -11.75
C GLY A 80 -2.41 3.80 -11.01
N THR A 81 -2.46 3.69 -9.69
CA THR A 81 -1.29 3.62 -8.82
C THR A 81 -1.57 2.74 -7.61
N VAL A 82 -0.55 2.04 -7.12
CA VAL A 82 -0.55 1.40 -5.80
C VAL A 82 0.81 1.52 -5.14
N ARG A 83 0.83 1.80 -3.84
CA ARG A 83 2.06 1.86 -3.03
C ARG A 83 1.96 1.01 -1.78
N LEU A 84 3.08 0.48 -1.32
CA LEU A 84 3.20 -0.21 -0.03
C LEU A 84 4.26 0.47 0.83
N TRP A 85 4.04 0.45 2.15
CA TRP A 85 4.88 1.19 3.10
C TRP A 85 5.32 0.26 4.22
N ASP A 86 6.60 0.28 4.56
CA ASP A 86 7.10 -0.47 5.71
C ASP A 86 6.44 0.02 7.01
N ILE A 87 5.86 -0.90 7.77
CA ILE A 87 5.31 -0.64 9.10
C ILE A 87 5.76 -1.71 10.08
N GLN A 88 5.56 -1.43 11.36
CA GLN A 88 5.53 -2.46 12.39
C GLN A 88 4.09 -2.63 12.87
N ALA A 89 3.59 -3.86 12.82
CA ALA A 89 2.28 -4.28 13.29
C ALA A 89 2.34 -4.72 14.75
N GLY A 90 2.57 -3.76 15.65
CA GLY A 90 2.68 -4.04 17.08
C GLY A 90 3.86 -4.96 17.44
N HIS A 91 3.66 -5.78 18.47
CA HIS A 91 4.64 -6.72 19.01
C HIS A 91 4.02 -8.11 19.16
N ASP A 92 4.81 -9.16 19.01
CA ASP A 92 4.40 -10.54 19.29
C ASP A 92 4.41 -10.85 20.80
N ALA A 93 4.08 -12.08 21.18
CA ALA A 93 4.03 -12.53 22.57
C ALA A 93 5.39 -12.46 23.29
N SER A 94 6.51 -12.46 22.56
CA SER A 94 7.86 -12.29 23.12
C SER A 94 8.28 -10.83 23.27
N GLY A 95 7.42 -9.89 22.85
CA GLY A 95 7.72 -8.45 22.83
C GLY A 95 8.52 -8.01 21.60
N LYS A 96 8.77 -8.89 20.61
CA LYS A 96 9.49 -8.53 19.39
C LYS A 96 8.57 -7.83 18.40
N GLY A 97 9.06 -6.78 17.75
CA GLY A 97 8.29 -6.04 16.75
C GLY A 97 7.99 -6.85 15.50
N VAL A 98 6.73 -6.91 15.09
CA VAL A 98 6.27 -7.65 13.91
C VAL A 98 6.32 -6.75 12.68
N ARG A 99 7.14 -7.08 11.67
CA ARG A 99 7.24 -6.29 10.43
C ARG A 99 6.09 -6.59 9.48
N ALA A 100 5.50 -5.58 8.86
CA ALA A 100 4.48 -5.75 7.83
C ALA A 100 4.55 -4.61 6.80
N LEU A 101 3.71 -4.68 5.78
CA LEU A 101 3.46 -3.59 4.84
C LEU A 101 2.10 -2.97 5.09
N LEU A 102 1.98 -1.65 4.94
CA LEU A 102 0.71 -0.95 4.81
C LEU A 102 0.44 -0.69 3.33
N LEU A 103 -0.66 -1.21 2.80
CA LEU A 103 -1.07 -0.95 1.44
C LEU A 103 -1.80 0.39 1.32
N GLY A 104 -1.46 1.10 0.26
CA GLY A 104 -2.16 2.25 -0.26
C GLY A 104 -1.28 3.51 -0.36
N PRO A 105 -1.76 4.56 -1.05
CA PRO A 105 -3.05 4.57 -1.73
C PRO A 105 -3.08 3.58 -2.90
N LEU A 106 -4.26 3.00 -3.14
CA LEU A 106 -4.63 2.32 -4.37
C LEU A 106 -5.67 3.22 -5.03
N ALA A 107 -5.42 3.64 -6.26
CA ALA A 107 -6.35 4.46 -7.01
C ALA A 107 -6.30 4.10 -8.50
N VAL A 108 -7.45 4.22 -9.15
CA VAL A 108 -7.62 4.08 -10.60
C VAL A 108 -8.34 5.34 -11.07
N ASP A 109 -7.99 5.81 -12.26
CA ASP A 109 -8.64 6.98 -12.85
C ASP A 109 -10.15 6.71 -12.96
N PRO A 110 -11.03 7.62 -12.50
CA PRO A 110 -12.46 7.45 -12.60
C PRO A 110 -12.96 7.14 -14.03
N ALA A 111 -12.31 7.69 -15.06
CA ALA A 111 -12.62 7.42 -16.47
C ALA A 111 -12.18 6.02 -16.94
N SER A 112 -11.41 5.30 -16.13
CA SER A 112 -10.90 3.96 -16.38
C SER A 112 -11.39 2.95 -15.32
N LYS A 113 -12.47 3.26 -14.61
CA LYS A 113 -13.11 2.32 -13.67
C LYS A 113 -13.64 1.08 -14.39
N ASP A 114 -13.73 0.00 -13.63
CA ASP A 114 -14.25 -1.31 -14.06
C ASP A 114 -13.48 -1.99 -15.21
N LEU A 115 -12.34 -1.41 -15.61
CA LEU A 115 -11.35 -1.99 -16.51
C LEU A 115 -10.38 -2.94 -15.78
N GLY A 116 -10.71 -3.50 -14.63
CA GLY A 116 -9.82 -4.45 -13.93
C GLY A 116 -8.42 -3.93 -13.48
N ILE A 117 -8.05 -2.67 -13.77
CA ILE A 117 -6.73 -2.07 -13.48
C ILE A 117 -6.40 -2.17 -11.99
N GLY A 118 -7.37 -1.85 -11.13
CA GLY A 118 -7.19 -1.94 -9.67
C GLY A 118 -6.92 -3.37 -9.20
N SER A 119 -7.53 -4.36 -9.85
CA SER A 119 -7.30 -5.78 -9.58
C SER A 119 -5.90 -6.20 -10.00
N ALA A 120 -5.48 -5.81 -11.20
CA ALA A 120 -4.14 -6.10 -11.71
C ALA A 120 -3.05 -5.45 -10.84
N LEU A 121 -3.23 -4.19 -10.44
CA LEU A 121 -2.33 -3.50 -9.51
C LEU A 121 -2.24 -4.22 -8.16
N MET A 122 -3.37 -4.67 -7.61
CA MET A 122 -3.41 -5.41 -6.35
C MET A 122 -2.63 -6.73 -6.43
N HIS A 123 -2.93 -7.56 -7.44
CA HIS A 123 -2.23 -8.84 -7.64
C HIS A 123 -0.73 -8.63 -7.86
N HIS A 124 -0.34 -7.63 -8.66
CA HIS A 124 1.06 -7.30 -8.88
C HIS A 124 1.75 -6.91 -7.57
N ALA A 125 1.15 -6.01 -6.79
CA ALA A 125 1.67 -5.57 -5.50
C ALA A 125 1.86 -6.73 -4.50
N ILE A 126 0.85 -7.60 -4.35
CA ILE A 126 0.91 -8.77 -3.46
C ILE A 126 2.05 -9.70 -3.89
N ARG A 127 2.13 -10.01 -5.18
CA ARG A 127 3.16 -10.89 -5.74
C ARG A 127 4.56 -10.35 -5.50
N GLN A 128 4.80 -9.06 -5.77
CA GLN A 128 6.11 -8.44 -5.54
C GLN A 128 6.46 -8.40 -4.05
N ALA A 129 5.50 -8.09 -3.17
CA ALA A 129 5.73 -8.13 -1.73
C ALA A 129 6.10 -9.53 -1.23
N ALA A 130 5.42 -10.57 -1.73
CA ALA A 130 5.75 -11.95 -1.40
C ALA A 130 7.15 -12.34 -1.92
N ARG A 131 7.46 -11.99 -3.17
CA ARG A 131 8.77 -12.24 -3.80
C ARG A 131 9.92 -11.57 -3.05
N LEU A 132 9.70 -10.36 -2.52
CA LEU A 132 10.67 -9.62 -1.70
C LEU A 132 10.73 -10.13 -0.24
N GLY A 133 9.98 -11.18 0.11
CA GLY A 133 10.06 -11.85 1.39
C GLY A 133 9.32 -11.15 2.54
N HIS A 134 8.42 -10.21 2.25
CA HIS A 134 7.56 -9.61 3.26
C HIS A 134 6.60 -10.66 3.85
N GLY A 135 6.23 -10.49 5.11
CA GLY A 135 5.41 -11.47 5.83
C GLY A 135 3.91 -11.20 5.81
N ALA A 136 3.49 -9.93 5.74
CA ALA A 136 2.07 -9.57 5.70
C ALA A 136 1.85 -8.18 5.09
N ILE A 137 0.63 -7.95 4.59
CA ILE A 137 0.12 -6.68 4.10
C ILE A 137 -1.14 -6.33 4.91
N ILE A 138 -1.25 -5.08 5.36
CA ILE A 138 -2.37 -4.55 6.13
C ILE A 138 -2.94 -3.34 5.38
N LEU A 139 -4.26 -3.15 5.44
CA LEU A 139 -4.92 -1.99 4.84
C LEU A 139 -6.16 -1.54 5.61
N VAL A 140 -6.65 -0.35 5.24
CA VAL A 140 -7.96 0.15 5.63
C VAL A 140 -8.78 0.37 4.36
N GLY A 141 -9.83 -0.42 4.17
CA GLY A 141 -10.64 -0.43 2.95
C GLY A 141 -11.87 -1.33 3.04
N ASP A 142 -12.70 -1.33 2.00
CA ASP A 142 -14.01 -2.02 2.00
C ASP A 142 -13.85 -3.54 1.82
N PRO A 143 -14.24 -4.38 2.79
CA PRO A 143 -14.06 -5.84 2.73
C PRO A 143 -14.56 -6.46 1.43
N GLU A 144 -15.71 -5.99 0.94
CA GLU A 144 -16.37 -6.47 -0.27
C GLU A 144 -15.46 -6.35 -1.51
N TYR A 145 -14.54 -5.39 -1.52
CA TYR A 145 -13.54 -5.25 -2.59
C TYR A 145 -12.28 -6.08 -2.34
N TYR A 146 -11.83 -6.20 -1.09
CA TYR A 146 -10.51 -6.75 -0.77
C TYR A 146 -10.51 -8.25 -0.47
N GLU A 147 -11.64 -8.84 -0.09
CA GLU A 147 -11.77 -10.27 0.23
C GLU A 147 -11.39 -11.18 -0.93
N ARG A 148 -11.67 -10.76 -2.18
CA ARG A 148 -11.27 -11.50 -3.40
C ARG A 148 -9.76 -11.65 -3.58
N PHE A 149 -8.96 -10.88 -2.85
CA PHE A 149 -7.49 -11.01 -2.83
C PHE A 149 -6.97 -11.70 -1.55
N GLY A 150 -7.87 -12.22 -0.72
CA GLY A 150 -7.55 -12.92 0.53
C GLY A 150 -7.43 -12.03 1.77
N PHE A 151 -7.68 -10.71 1.66
CA PHE A 151 -7.69 -9.83 2.83
C PHE A 151 -8.92 -10.07 3.69
N ASN A 152 -8.73 -10.12 5.01
CA ASN A 152 -9.84 -10.23 5.96
C ASN A 152 -9.47 -9.62 7.32
N GLY A 153 -10.44 -9.54 8.23
CA GLY A 153 -10.26 -8.95 9.56
C GLY A 153 -9.72 -9.90 10.65
N ALA A 154 -9.47 -11.17 10.35
CA ALA A 154 -9.17 -12.19 11.37
C ALA A 154 -7.87 -11.90 12.13
N LYS A 155 -6.83 -11.44 11.43
CA LYS A 155 -5.51 -11.16 12.01
C LYS A 155 -5.32 -9.71 12.49
N THR A 156 -6.38 -8.89 12.49
CA THR A 156 -6.29 -7.47 12.89
C THR A 156 -6.88 -7.17 14.26
N ALA A 157 -7.41 -8.18 14.97
CA ALA A 157 -8.09 -8.00 16.28
C ALA A 157 -7.20 -7.43 17.38
N GLY A 158 -5.94 -7.84 17.42
CA GLY A 158 -4.96 -7.31 18.38
C GLY A 158 -4.34 -5.97 17.95
N LEU A 159 -4.60 -5.51 16.73
CA LEU A 159 -3.89 -4.39 16.13
C LEU A 159 -4.75 -3.12 16.11
N ALA A 160 -4.09 -1.96 16.08
CA ALA A 160 -4.75 -0.67 15.96
C ALA A 160 -4.02 0.27 15.00
N MET A 161 -4.77 1.11 14.29
CA MET A 161 -4.22 2.22 13.50
C MET A 161 -3.94 3.44 14.39
N PRO A 162 -2.99 4.33 14.03
CA PRO A 162 -2.74 5.59 14.75
C PRO A 162 -3.84 6.63 14.48
N GLY A 163 -5.07 6.33 14.87
CA GLY A 163 -6.26 7.14 14.65
C GLY A 163 -7.48 6.28 14.35
N PRO A 164 -8.66 6.90 14.31
CA PRO A 164 -9.92 6.19 14.11
C PRO A 164 -9.94 5.53 12.73
N VAL A 165 -10.44 4.30 12.70
CA VAL A 165 -10.81 3.54 11.51
C VAL A 165 -12.02 2.68 11.84
N GLU A 166 -12.89 2.43 10.87
CA GLU A 166 -13.98 1.48 11.05
C GLU A 166 -13.40 0.06 11.18
N ARG A 167 -13.72 -0.64 12.26
CA ARG A 167 -13.09 -1.93 12.59
C ARG A 167 -13.22 -2.95 11.46
N ARG A 168 -14.39 -3.01 10.80
CA ARG A 168 -14.65 -3.93 9.68
C ARG A 168 -13.73 -3.70 8.48
N ARG A 169 -13.26 -2.45 8.30
CA ARG A 169 -12.43 -2.05 7.17
C ARG A 169 -10.95 -2.28 7.43
N PHE A 170 -10.57 -2.71 8.63
CA PHE A 170 -9.17 -2.95 8.98
C PHE A 170 -8.79 -4.40 8.70
N LEU A 171 -8.14 -4.61 7.57
CA LEU A 171 -7.94 -5.92 6.96
C LEU A 171 -6.45 -6.25 6.83
N ALA A 172 -6.13 -7.55 6.85
CA ALA A 172 -4.79 -8.07 6.63
C ALA A 172 -4.80 -9.26 5.67
N LEU A 173 -3.68 -9.44 4.99
CA LEU A 173 -3.30 -10.61 4.21
C LEU A 173 -1.93 -11.08 4.71
N GLU A 174 -1.84 -12.33 5.16
CA GLU A 174 -0.56 -12.96 5.45
C GLU A 174 0.05 -13.49 4.15
N LEU A 175 1.31 -13.11 3.90
CA LEU A 175 2.13 -13.64 2.81
C LEU A 175 2.96 -14.85 3.29
N LYS A 176 3.23 -14.91 4.59
CA LYS A 176 3.81 -16.05 5.29
C LYS A 176 2.80 -16.52 6.36
N PRO A 177 2.39 -17.79 6.36
CA PRO A 177 1.40 -18.28 7.33
C PRO A 177 1.82 -17.98 8.77
N GLY A 178 0.89 -17.45 9.58
CA GLY A 178 1.11 -17.18 10.99
C GLY A 178 2.01 -15.98 11.31
N HIS A 179 2.40 -15.19 10.29
CA HIS A 179 3.28 -14.03 10.48
C HIS A 179 2.70 -12.94 11.40
N LEU A 180 1.38 -12.85 11.52
CA LEU A 180 0.67 -11.94 12.43
C LEU A 180 0.15 -12.63 13.69
N ASP A 181 0.51 -13.89 13.94
CA ASP A 181 0.04 -14.60 15.13
C ASP A 181 0.53 -13.95 16.42
N GLY A 182 -0.41 -13.69 17.31
CA GLY A 182 -0.14 -13.03 18.59
C GLY A 182 0.27 -11.55 18.47
N ALA A 183 0.32 -10.97 17.27
CA ALA A 183 0.68 -9.58 17.06
C ALA A 183 -0.37 -8.64 17.69
N LYS A 184 0.09 -7.76 18.60
CA LYS A 184 -0.76 -6.83 19.34
C LYS A 184 -0.17 -5.43 19.41
N GLY A 185 -1.04 -4.42 19.39
CA GLY A 185 -0.68 -3.02 19.61
C GLY A 185 -0.81 -2.13 18.38
N LEU A 186 -0.24 -0.92 18.51
CA LEU A 186 -0.37 0.13 17.51
C LEU A 186 0.54 -0.11 16.30
N LEU A 187 0.02 0.14 15.11
CA LEU A 187 0.83 0.25 13.91
C LEU A 187 1.73 1.48 14.00
N THR A 188 3.02 1.29 13.73
CA THR A 188 4.01 2.38 13.70
C THR A 188 4.72 2.44 12.35
N SER A 189 5.09 3.66 11.91
CA SER A 189 5.78 3.84 10.65
C SER A 189 7.20 3.28 10.71
N LYS A 190 7.55 2.45 9.74
CA LYS A 190 8.91 2.00 9.48
C LYS A 190 9.29 2.43 8.06
N GLY A 191 10.48 2.03 7.59
CA GLY A 191 10.93 2.38 6.24
C GLY A 191 11.72 3.70 6.15
N ARG A 192 12.26 3.96 4.97
CA ARG A 192 13.18 5.07 4.74
C ARG A 192 12.50 6.43 4.90
N ARG A 193 13.24 7.40 5.40
CA ARG A 193 12.79 8.81 5.46
C ARG A 193 13.06 9.50 4.12
N SER A 194 12.15 10.37 3.72
CA SER A 194 12.38 11.26 2.58
C SER A 194 13.34 12.38 2.99
N SER A 195 14.39 12.63 2.19
CA SER A 195 15.34 13.73 2.40
C SER A 195 14.65 15.10 2.41
N ARG A 196 13.53 15.24 1.69
CA ARG A 196 12.69 16.45 1.67
C ARG A 196 12.04 16.74 3.03
N ALA A 197 11.74 15.71 3.82
CA ALA A 197 11.21 15.86 5.18
C ALA A 197 12.30 16.23 6.20
N MET A 198 13.58 15.98 5.88
CA MET A 198 14.72 16.27 6.74
C MET A 198 15.17 17.74 6.70
N ARG A 199 14.71 18.50 5.69
CA ARG A 199 15.01 19.95 5.53
C ARG A 199 14.11 20.88 6.37
N ILE A 200 13.13 20.36 7.12
CA ILE A 200 12.17 21.16 7.91
C ILE A 200 12.44 21.03 9.43
N ILE A 201 13.69 20.81 9.84
CA ILE A 201 14.06 21.01 11.25
C ILE A 201 14.52 22.48 11.36
N PRO A 202 13.76 23.38 12.00
CA PRO A 202 14.29 24.70 12.29
C PRO A 202 15.46 24.50 13.26
N VAL A 203 16.66 24.85 12.82
CA VAL A 203 17.79 25.05 13.73
C VAL A 203 17.38 26.23 14.60
N SER A 204 16.98 25.97 15.85
CA SER A 204 16.75 27.04 16.81
C SER A 204 18.06 27.80 16.97
N LEU A 205 18.09 29.04 16.50
CA LEU A 205 19.13 30.01 16.79
C LEU A 205 19.27 30.10 18.31
N ARG A 206 20.39 29.60 18.85
CA ARG A 206 20.83 29.94 20.19
C ARG A 206 21.19 31.43 20.17
N PHE A 207 20.36 32.26 20.79
CA PHE A 207 20.82 33.58 21.23
C PHE A 207 21.74 33.35 22.43
N SER A 208 22.98 33.81 22.32
CA SER A 208 23.90 33.92 23.45
C SER A 208 24.10 35.40 23.72
N ALA A 209 23.72 35.78 24.95
CA ALA A 209 23.94 37.02 25.70
C ALA A 209 23.76 38.37 24.99
#